data_AF-A0A495JVW8-F1
#
_entry.id   AF-A0A495JVW8-F1
#
_cell.length_a   1.000
_cell.length_b   1.000
_cell.length_c   1.000
_cell.angle_alpha   90.00
_cell.angle_beta   90.00
_cell.angle_gamma   90.00
#
_symmetry.space_group_name_H-M   'P 1'
#
loop_
_entity.id
_entity.type
_entity.pdbx_description
1 polymer ?
#
loop_
_entity_poly.entity_id
_entity_poly.type
_entity_poly.pdbx_seq_one_letter_code
_entity_poly.pdbx_strand_id
1 'polypeptide(L)'
;MSSTTSTTSRRIFGALTITAQITIDGGYTINVLTGPIREHELFFSTKDRDLYRRVYAVIREGGRKGVTPAGIHAAVVDALTDDLHAARRNRDGRRIELLNQALDRLETQAQRKANQELIGGIRANMQAAAAGNPRVDEPNALETLAAQGTRSVTPPTRGGAEYTPASDPGMKVIRAAKANGGTIARGQSASITQLHALERRGLMTLTRRPGTAIVTSGTLTGPGWQTPVGA
;
A
#
# COMPACT_ATOMS: atom_id res chain seq x y z
N MET A 1 37.89 -20.47 -22.22
CA MET A 1 36.49 -20.01 -22.06
C MET A 1 36.03 -20.40 -20.67
N SER A 2 35.95 -19.46 -19.73
CA SER A 2 35.48 -19.74 -18.37
C SER A 2 33.95 -19.85 -18.38
N SER A 3 33.42 -21.03 -18.08
CA SER A 3 31.98 -21.23 -17.89
C SER A 3 31.54 -20.54 -16.61
N THR A 4 30.93 -19.37 -16.71
CA THR A 4 30.38 -18.66 -15.55
C THR A 4 29.13 -19.40 -15.05
N THR A 5 29.27 -20.18 -13.99
CA THR A 5 28.16 -20.94 -13.38
C THR A 5 27.20 -19.99 -12.67
N SER A 6 25.93 -19.98 -13.09
CA SER A 6 24.87 -19.31 -12.32
C SER A 6 24.63 -20.07 -11.02
N THR A 7 24.65 -19.37 -9.89
CA THR A 7 24.40 -19.98 -8.58
C THR A 7 22.94 -19.73 -8.20
N THR A 8 22.18 -20.79 -8.00
CA THR A 8 20.76 -20.73 -7.60
C THR A 8 20.57 -21.40 -6.24
N SER A 9 19.91 -20.72 -5.32
CA SER A 9 19.57 -21.22 -3.98
C SER A 9 18.06 -21.11 -3.77
N ARG A 10 17.41 -22.24 -3.57
CA ARG A 10 15.97 -22.33 -3.23
C ARG A 10 15.80 -22.64 -1.74
N ARG A 11 14.96 -21.89 -1.05
CA ARG A 11 14.62 -22.10 0.38
C ARG A 11 13.13 -21.87 0.62
N ILE A 12 12.58 -22.54 1.62
CA ILE A 12 11.17 -22.44 2.00
C ILE A 12 11.08 -21.76 3.38
N PHE A 13 10.19 -20.78 3.51
CA PHE A 13 9.92 -20.05 4.74
C PHE A 13 8.41 -19.86 4.91
N GLY A 14 7.81 -20.62 5.82
CA GLY A 14 6.35 -20.67 5.97
C GLY A 14 5.70 -21.15 4.68
N ALA A 15 4.71 -20.40 4.17
CA ALA A 15 4.04 -20.69 2.91
C ALA A 15 4.85 -20.26 1.65
N LEU A 16 5.98 -19.58 1.83
CA LEU A 16 6.75 -19.01 0.72
C LEU A 16 7.90 -19.91 0.31
N THR A 17 8.03 -20.14 -0.99
CA THR A 17 9.24 -20.65 -1.62
C THR A 17 10.00 -19.49 -2.23
N ILE A 18 11.21 -19.23 -1.73
CA ILE A 18 12.09 -18.17 -2.22
C ILE A 18 13.24 -18.80 -3.01
N THR A 19 13.37 -18.40 -4.27
CA THR A 19 14.49 -18.76 -5.14
C THR A 19 15.35 -17.53 -5.39
N ALA A 20 16.58 -17.60 -4.91
CA ALA A 20 17.60 -16.57 -5.03
C ALA A 20 18.63 -17.01 -6.08
N GLN A 21 18.95 -16.17 -7.04
CA GLN A 21 19.90 -16.51 -8.11
C GLN A 21 20.89 -15.38 -8.38
N ILE A 22 22.14 -15.74 -8.63
CA ILE A 22 23.17 -14.87 -9.19
C ILE A 22 23.22 -15.12 -10.69
N THR A 23 22.99 -14.07 -11.49
CA THR A 23 22.98 -14.15 -12.96
C THR A 23 24.39 -14.06 -13.53
N ILE A 24 24.56 -14.50 -14.77
CA ILE A 24 25.87 -14.57 -15.45
C ILE A 24 26.51 -13.18 -15.59
N ASP A 25 25.70 -12.13 -15.72
CA ASP A 25 26.14 -10.74 -15.79
C ASP A 25 26.42 -10.10 -14.42
N GLY A 26 26.44 -10.90 -13.35
CA GLY A 26 26.70 -10.44 -11.98
C GLY A 26 25.50 -9.78 -11.28
N GLY A 27 24.31 -9.89 -11.87
CA GLY A 27 23.05 -9.48 -11.24
C GLY A 27 22.56 -10.48 -10.19
N TYR A 28 21.58 -10.04 -9.42
CA TYR A 28 20.94 -10.80 -8.37
C TYR A 28 19.43 -10.76 -8.57
N THR A 29 18.79 -11.93 -8.52
CA THR A 29 17.34 -12.05 -8.66
C THR A 29 16.73 -12.82 -7.49
N ILE A 30 15.52 -12.42 -7.11
CA ILE A 30 14.67 -13.07 -6.11
C ILE A 30 13.34 -13.39 -6.77
N ASN A 31 12.98 -14.66 -6.79
CA ASN A 31 11.67 -15.15 -7.17
C ASN A 31 10.97 -15.72 -5.95
N VAL A 32 9.72 -15.33 -5.73
CA VAL A 32 8.91 -15.81 -4.61
C VAL A 32 7.67 -16.51 -5.15
N LEU A 33 7.35 -17.66 -4.56
CA LEU A 33 6.13 -18.42 -4.85
C LEU A 33 5.36 -18.69 -3.56
N THR A 34 4.04 -18.64 -3.64
CA THR A 34 3.11 -19.12 -2.62
C THR A 34 2.39 -20.34 -3.18
N GLY A 35 2.83 -21.54 -2.79
CA GLY A 35 2.40 -22.78 -3.45
C GLY A 35 2.78 -22.79 -4.95
N PRO A 36 1.83 -23.01 -5.88
CA PRO A 36 2.09 -22.98 -7.32
C PRO A 36 2.08 -21.56 -7.91
N ILE A 37 1.64 -20.55 -7.15
CA ILE A 37 1.45 -19.19 -7.65
C ILE A 37 2.74 -18.39 -7.48
N ARG A 38 3.17 -17.72 -8.55
CA ARG A 38 4.30 -16.79 -8.50
C ARG A 38 3.84 -15.42 -7.99
N GLU A 39 4.50 -14.92 -6.96
CA GLU A 39 4.23 -13.59 -6.41
C GLU A 39 4.99 -12.52 -7.19
N HIS A 40 4.34 -11.98 -8.22
CA HIS A 40 4.95 -10.99 -9.12
C HIS A 40 5.38 -9.70 -8.41
N GLU A 41 4.69 -9.29 -7.35
CA GLU A 41 5.01 -8.11 -6.54
C GLU A 41 6.26 -8.31 -5.67
N LEU A 42 6.64 -9.56 -5.39
CA LEU A 42 7.84 -9.89 -4.62
C LEU A 42 9.02 -10.28 -5.52
N PHE A 43 8.88 -10.14 -6.84
CA PHE A 43 9.95 -10.39 -7.79
C PHE A 43 10.93 -9.22 -7.79
N PHE A 44 12.19 -9.48 -7.42
CA PHE A 44 13.18 -8.42 -7.34
C PHE A 44 14.43 -8.75 -8.15
N SER A 45 14.98 -7.76 -8.85
CA SER A 45 16.21 -7.89 -9.62
C SER A 45 17.06 -6.64 -9.51
N THR A 46 18.33 -6.81 -9.18
CA THR A 46 19.29 -5.71 -9.01
C THR A 46 20.72 -6.18 -9.28
N LYS A 47 21.61 -5.24 -9.63
CA LYS A 47 23.07 -5.48 -9.64
C LYS A 47 23.74 -5.13 -8.30
N ASP A 48 23.00 -4.47 -7.41
CA ASP A 48 23.47 -4.08 -6.08
C ASP A 48 23.28 -5.23 -5.08
N ARG A 49 24.39 -5.79 -4.61
CA ARG A 49 24.40 -6.93 -3.69
C ARG A 49 23.77 -6.61 -2.33
N ASP A 50 23.96 -5.40 -1.82
CA ASP A 50 23.48 -5.03 -0.49
C ASP A 50 21.98 -4.76 -0.51
N LEU A 51 21.51 -4.13 -1.59
CA LEU A 51 20.09 -3.99 -1.86
C LEU A 51 19.41 -5.35 -1.96
N TYR A 52 19.99 -6.28 -2.73
CA TYR A 52 19.52 -7.65 -2.83
C TYR A 52 19.44 -8.35 -1.46
N ARG A 53 20.51 -8.27 -0.66
CA ARG A 53 20.57 -8.88 0.68
C ARG A 53 19.48 -8.35 1.60
N ARG A 54 19.23 -7.04 1.54
CA ARG A 54 18.20 -6.37 2.34
C ARG A 54 16.81 -6.84 1.95
N VAL A 55 16.46 -6.78 0.66
CA VAL A 55 15.15 -7.24 0.17
C VAL A 55 14.95 -8.71 0.50
N TYR A 56 15.97 -9.55 0.28
CA TYR A 56 15.92 -10.97 0.65
C TYR A 56 15.66 -11.18 2.15
N ALA A 57 16.32 -10.40 3.02
CA ALA A 57 16.13 -10.49 4.47
C ALA A 57 14.70 -10.14 4.88
N VAL A 58 14.12 -9.09 4.31
CA VAL A 58 12.73 -8.68 4.58
C VAL A 58 11.75 -9.76 4.13
N ILE A 59 11.89 -10.28 2.90
CA ILE A 59 11.00 -11.34 2.38
C ILE A 59 11.13 -12.61 3.21
N ARG A 60 12.36 -13.01 3.54
CA ARG A 60 12.61 -14.18 4.39
C ARG A 60 11.94 -14.05 5.76
N GLU A 61 12.08 -12.89 6.39
CA GLU A 61 11.53 -12.63 7.71
C GLU A 61 10.00 -12.58 7.69
N GLY A 62 9.42 -11.94 6.67
CA GLY A 62 7.98 -11.94 6.44
C GLY A 62 7.42 -13.35 6.23
N GLY A 63 8.10 -14.18 5.43
CA GLY A 63 7.74 -15.58 5.22
C GLY A 63 7.78 -16.42 6.50
N ARG A 64 8.79 -16.22 7.35
CA ARG A 64 8.88 -16.88 8.66
C ARG A 64 7.75 -16.49 9.61
N LYS A 65 7.33 -15.22 9.57
CA LYS A 65 6.24 -14.68 10.38
C LYS A 65 4.85 -14.97 9.82
N GLY A 66 4.75 -15.60 8.64
CA GLY A 66 3.47 -15.84 7.97
C GLY A 66 2.79 -14.56 7.50
N VAL A 67 3.56 -13.49 7.24
CA VAL A 67 3.03 -12.25 6.67
C VAL A 67 2.55 -12.50 5.24
N THR A 68 1.43 -11.89 4.86
CA THR A 68 0.90 -12.01 3.50
C THR A 68 1.86 -11.41 2.46
N PRO A 69 1.86 -11.87 1.20
CA PRO A 69 2.72 -11.31 0.15
C PRO A 69 2.62 -9.78 0.03
N ALA A 70 1.39 -9.23 0.07
CA ALA A 70 1.16 -7.79 0.05
C ALA A 70 1.78 -7.07 1.27
N GLY A 71 1.70 -7.66 2.47
CA GLY A 71 2.34 -7.11 3.67
C GLY A 71 3.86 -7.15 3.59
N ILE A 72 4.43 -8.20 2.97
CA ILE A 72 5.86 -8.29 2.71
C ILE A 72 6.30 -7.24 1.69
N HIS A 73 5.52 -7.04 0.62
CA HIS A 73 5.79 -6.01 -0.36
C HIS A 73 5.84 -4.62 0.28
N ALA A 74 4.84 -4.29 1.11
CA ALA A 74 4.83 -3.04 1.88
C ALA A 74 6.08 -2.90 2.76
N ALA A 75 6.46 -3.95 3.49
CA ALA A 75 7.66 -3.93 4.32
C ALA A 75 8.97 -3.77 3.52
N VAL A 76 9.02 -4.29 2.29
CA VAL A 76 10.15 -4.07 1.37
C VAL A 76 10.20 -2.60 0.96
N VAL A 77 9.08 -2.01 0.55
CA VAL A 77 8.99 -0.59 0.17
C VAL A 77 9.41 0.32 1.33
N ASP A 78 8.91 0.04 2.54
CA ASP A 78 9.27 0.79 3.75
C ASP A 78 10.78 0.71 4.01
N ALA A 79 11.37 -0.49 3.97
CA ALA A 79 12.80 -0.68 4.20
C ALA A 79 13.69 0.02 3.16
N LEU A 80 13.23 0.12 1.90
CA LEU A 80 13.94 0.85 0.84
C LEU A 80 13.78 2.37 1.00
N THR A 81 12.62 2.82 1.48
CA THR A 81 12.34 4.23 1.74
C THR A 81 13.17 4.74 2.91
N ASP A 82 13.31 3.95 3.99
CA ASP A 82 14.21 4.25 5.11
C ASP A 82 15.66 4.39 4.66
N ASP A 83 16.12 3.47 3.81
CA ASP A 83 17.46 3.52 3.20
C ASP A 83 17.63 4.77 2.32
N LEU A 84 16.59 5.18 1.59
CA LEU A 84 16.62 6.38 0.76
C LEU A 84 16.75 7.64 1.63
N HIS A 85 16.01 7.70 2.73
CA HIS A 85 16.14 8.79 3.69
C HIS A 85 17.53 8.83 4.33
N ALA A 86 18.12 7.68 4.66
CA ALA A 86 19.49 7.60 5.16
C ALA A 86 20.51 8.08 4.11
N ALA A 87 20.37 7.64 2.85
CA ALA A 87 21.24 8.06 1.75
C ALA A 87 21.14 9.58 1.49
N ARG A 88 19.93 10.16 1.57
CA ARG A 88 19.71 11.62 1.48
C ARG A 88 20.40 12.38 2.59
N ARG A 89 20.31 11.91 3.84
CA ARG A 89 21.02 12.53 4.98
C ARG A 89 22.53 12.50 4.78
N ASN A 90 23.06 11.42 4.21
CA ASN A 90 24.48 11.25 3.93
C ASN A 90 24.93 11.90 2.60
N ARG A 91 24.00 12.51 1.84
CA ARG A 91 24.23 13.08 0.51
C ARG A 91 24.87 12.10 -0.48
N ASP A 92 24.55 10.81 -0.36
CA ASP A 92 25.04 9.77 -1.26
C ASP A 92 24.19 9.72 -2.53
N GLY A 93 24.53 10.58 -3.51
CA GLY A 93 23.81 10.71 -4.78
C GLY A 93 23.66 9.40 -5.54
N ARG A 94 24.70 8.55 -5.54
CA ARG A 94 24.67 7.26 -6.25
C ARG A 94 23.70 6.30 -5.59
N ARG A 95 23.70 6.22 -4.26
CA ARG A 95 22.77 5.34 -3.53
C ARG A 95 21.31 5.82 -3.67
N ILE A 96 21.09 7.12 -3.68
CA ILE A 96 19.76 7.72 -3.92
C ILE A 96 19.21 7.29 -5.29
N GLU A 97 20.01 7.38 -6.34
CA GLU A 97 19.60 6.97 -7.70
C GLU A 97 19.24 5.49 -7.76
N LEU A 98 20.09 4.62 -7.19
CA LEU A 98 19.85 3.18 -7.15
C LEU A 98 18.56 2.82 -6.39
N LEU A 99 18.28 3.49 -5.27
CA LEU A 99 17.08 3.24 -4.47
C LEU A 99 15.82 3.75 -5.16
N ASN A 100 15.85 4.91 -5.81
CA ASN A 100 14.73 5.41 -6.61
C ASN A 100 14.40 4.43 -7.75
N GLN A 101 15.42 3.97 -8.51
CA GLN A 101 15.22 2.98 -9.57
C GLN A 101 14.64 1.66 -9.05
N ALA A 102 14.98 1.25 -7.81
CA ALA A 102 14.45 0.04 -7.20
C ALA A 102 12.98 0.20 -6.80
N LEU A 103 12.62 1.36 -6.22
CA LEU A 103 11.24 1.69 -5.84
C LEU A 103 10.35 1.80 -7.08
N ASP A 104 10.79 2.48 -8.13
CA ASP A 104 10.04 2.63 -9.39
C ASP A 104 9.72 1.27 -10.05
N ARG A 105 10.66 0.32 -9.96
CA ARG A 105 10.46 -1.05 -10.47
C ARG A 105 9.41 -1.81 -9.67
N LEU A 106 9.42 -1.70 -8.34
CA LEU A 106 8.42 -2.33 -7.48
C LEU A 106 7.02 -1.75 -7.73
N GLU A 107 6.92 -0.44 -7.88
CA GLU A 107 5.66 0.24 -8.22
C GLU A 107 5.14 -0.21 -9.60
N THR A 108 6.02 -0.26 -10.61
CA THR A 108 5.65 -0.73 -11.95
C THR A 108 5.13 -2.17 -11.95
N GLN A 109 5.72 -3.05 -11.12
CA GLN A 109 5.28 -4.45 -11.00
C GLN A 109 3.93 -4.56 -10.31
N ALA A 110 3.70 -3.81 -9.23
CA ALA A 110 2.41 -3.75 -8.55
C ALA A 110 1.31 -3.24 -9.50
N GLN A 111 1.59 -2.17 -10.26
CA GLN A 111 0.67 -1.61 -11.24
C GLN A 111 0.36 -2.61 -12.37
N ARG A 112 1.35 -3.36 -12.85
CA ARG A 112 1.15 -4.40 -13.87
C ARG A 112 0.24 -5.53 -13.37
N LYS A 113 0.41 -5.97 -12.13
CA LYS A 113 -0.46 -6.99 -11.51
C LYS A 113 -1.90 -6.48 -11.42
N ALA A 114 -2.10 -5.26 -10.90
CA ALA A 114 -3.43 -4.64 -10.82
C ALA A 114 -4.11 -4.54 -12.19
N ASN A 115 -3.37 -4.14 -13.23
CA ASN A 115 -3.90 -4.06 -14.60
C ASN A 115 -4.24 -5.45 -15.18
N GLN A 116 -3.45 -6.48 -14.88
CA GLN A 116 -3.74 -7.85 -15.34
C GLN A 116 -4.99 -8.42 -14.68
N GLU A 117 -5.18 -8.19 -13.38
CA GLU A 117 -6.39 -8.60 -12.66
C GLU A 117 -7.64 -7.90 -13.21
N LEU A 118 -7.54 -6.60 -13.49
CA LEU A 118 -8.63 -5.82 -14.10
C LEU A 118 -9.01 -6.34 -15.50
N ILE A 119 -8.03 -6.59 -16.36
CA ILE A 119 -8.26 -7.15 -17.72
C ILE A 119 -8.87 -8.55 -17.63
N GLY A 120 -8.42 -9.37 -16.67
CA GLY A 120 -8.98 -10.69 -16.40
C GLY A 120 -10.47 -10.63 -16.04
N GLY A 121 -10.84 -9.74 -15.12
CA GLY A 121 -12.23 -9.52 -14.72
C GLY A 121 -13.11 -9.02 -15.87
N ILE A 122 -12.61 -8.05 -16.65
CA ILE A 122 -13.34 -7.56 -17.84
C ILE A 122 -13.55 -8.68 -18.86
N ARG A 123 -12.53 -9.51 -19.12
CA ARG A 123 -12.64 -10.63 -20.07
C ARG A 123 -13.64 -11.69 -19.58
N ALA A 124 -13.61 -12.05 -18.30
CA ALA A 124 -14.56 -12.98 -17.71
C ALA A 124 -16.01 -12.44 -17.84
N ASN A 125 -16.22 -11.16 -17.55
CA ASN A 125 -17.52 -10.51 -17.69
C ASN A 125 -18.01 -10.46 -19.14
N MET A 126 -17.14 -10.19 -20.11
CA MET A 126 -17.49 -10.24 -21.53
C MET A 126 -17.83 -11.66 -22.00
N GLN A 127 -17.12 -12.68 -21.51
CA GLN A 127 -17.41 -14.08 -21.84
C GLN A 127 -18.73 -14.56 -21.22
N ALA A 128 -19.02 -14.17 -19.98
CA ALA A 128 -20.29 -14.47 -19.33
C ALA A 128 -21.48 -13.82 -20.06
N ALA A 129 -21.33 -12.57 -20.49
CA ALA A 129 -22.34 -11.87 -21.29
C ALA A 129 -22.54 -12.50 -22.67
N ALA A 130 -21.47 -12.97 -23.32
CA ALA A 130 -21.54 -13.65 -24.62
C ALA A 130 -22.18 -15.05 -24.53
N ALA A 131 -22.08 -15.72 -23.37
CA ALA A 131 -22.69 -17.02 -23.13
C ALA A 131 -24.21 -16.96 -22.84
N GLY A 132 -24.82 -15.77 -22.90
CA GLY A 132 -26.25 -15.59 -22.62
C GLY A 132 -26.64 -15.80 -21.16
N ASN A 133 -25.66 -15.97 -20.26
CA ASN A 133 -25.92 -15.95 -18.84
C ASN A 133 -26.24 -14.50 -18.43
N PRO A 134 -27.35 -14.26 -17.71
CA PRO A 134 -27.57 -12.96 -17.10
C PRO A 134 -26.33 -12.63 -16.27
N ARG A 135 -25.93 -11.35 -16.26
CA ARG A 135 -24.85 -10.82 -15.43
C ARG A 135 -24.79 -11.65 -14.15
N VAL A 136 -23.68 -12.34 -13.92
CA VAL A 136 -23.39 -12.81 -12.57
C VAL A 136 -23.51 -11.53 -11.76
N ASP A 137 -24.51 -11.46 -10.88
CA ASP A 137 -24.62 -10.45 -9.84
C ASP A 137 -23.42 -10.66 -8.92
N GLU A 138 -22.22 -10.39 -9.43
CA GLU A 138 -21.09 -10.10 -8.58
C GLU A 138 -21.53 -8.88 -7.79
N PRO A 139 -21.50 -8.96 -6.44
CA PRO A 139 -21.91 -7.87 -5.59
C PRO A 139 -21.19 -6.64 -6.09
N ASN A 140 -21.98 -5.65 -6.50
CA ASN A 140 -21.56 -4.43 -7.17
C ASN A 140 -20.29 -3.92 -6.48
N ALA A 141 -19.27 -3.41 -7.18
CA ALA A 141 -17.97 -3.09 -6.56
C ALA A 141 -18.09 -2.26 -5.25
N LEU A 142 -19.20 -1.51 -5.09
CA LEU A 142 -19.66 -0.85 -3.86
C LEU A 142 -20.05 -1.78 -2.69
N GLU A 143 -20.74 -2.89 -2.92
CA GLU A 143 -21.06 -3.93 -1.92
C GLU A 143 -19.85 -4.77 -1.54
N THR A 144 -18.95 -5.08 -2.48
CA THR A 144 -17.67 -5.74 -2.15
C THR A 144 -16.75 -4.82 -1.33
N LEU A 145 -16.75 -3.50 -1.62
CA LEU A 145 -16.10 -2.48 -0.78
C LEU A 145 -16.78 -2.33 0.60
N ALA A 146 -18.10 -2.44 0.68
CA ALA A 146 -18.84 -2.42 1.95
C ALA A 146 -18.56 -3.67 2.80
N ALA A 147 -18.41 -4.85 2.17
CA ALA A 147 -18.04 -6.10 2.82
C ALA A 147 -16.56 -6.16 3.23
N GLN A 148 -15.67 -5.41 2.58
CA GLN A 148 -14.28 -5.22 3.03
C GLN A 148 -14.19 -4.27 4.24
N GLY A 149 -15.20 -3.42 4.46
CA GLY A 149 -15.30 -2.50 5.60
C GLY A 149 -15.53 -3.16 6.97
N THR A 150 -15.75 -4.47 7.02
CA THR A 150 -15.98 -5.23 8.27
C THR A 150 -14.80 -6.08 8.74
N ARG A 151 -13.65 -6.06 8.05
CA ARG A 151 -12.43 -6.67 8.60
C ARG A 151 -11.81 -5.78 9.66
N SER A 152 -11.56 -6.36 10.84
CA SER A 152 -10.86 -5.75 11.97
C SER A 152 -9.61 -5.00 11.49
N VAL A 153 -9.72 -3.68 11.40
CA VAL A 153 -8.61 -2.79 11.05
C VAL A 153 -7.69 -2.76 12.26
N THR A 154 -6.59 -3.49 12.16
CA THR A 154 -5.45 -3.23 13.04
C THR A 154 -5.05 -1.77 12.79
N PRO A 155 -5.02 -0.90 13.80
CA PRO A 155 -4.81 0.52 13.58
C PRO A 155 -3.44 0.74 12.94
N PRO A 156 -3.34 1.52 11.83
CA PRO A 156 -2.04 1.90 11.29
C PRO A 156 -1.26 2.67 12.36
N THR A 157 0.00 2.29 12.53
CA THR A 157 0.94 2.93 13.45
C THR A 157 1.17 4.38 13.04
N ARG A 158 1.43 5.22 14.05
CA ARG A 158 1.46 6.69 14.00
C ARG A 158 2.30 7.28 12.85
N GLY A 159 3.32 6.57 12.36
CA GLY A 159 4.24 7.03 11.32
C GLY A 159 3.70 7.03 9.88
N GLY A 160 2.66 6.24 9.56
CA GLY A 160 2.12 6.17 8.19
C GLY A 160 1.16 7.29 7.81
N ALA A 161 0.76 8.14 8.77
CA ALA A 161 -0.27 9.16 8.56
C ALA A 161 0.27 10.51 8.06
N GLU A 162 1.58 10.74 8.15
CA GLU A 162 2.16 12.10 8.07
C GLU A 162 2.49 12.58 6.64
N TYR A 163 2.48 11.72 5.60
CA TYR A 163 2.99 12.12 4.27
C TYR A 163 2.17 11.75 3.04
N THR A 164 0.97 11.17 3.18
CA THR A 164 0.08 11.00 2.02
C THR A 164 -0.84 12.21 1.89
N PRO A 165 -0.96 12.87 0.71
CA PRO A 165 -2.06 13.78 0.43
C PRO A 165 -3.38 13.14 0.88
N ALA A 166 -4.32 13.92 1.41
CA ALA A 166 -5.62 13.35 1.74
C ALA A 166 -6.15 12.67 0.48
N SER A 167 -6.43 11.36 0.55
CA SER A 167 -7.05 10.62 -0.54
C SER A 167 -8.25 11.41 -1.07
N ASP A 168 -8.65 11.22 -2.33
CA ASP A 168 -9.83 11.90 -2.90
C ASP A 168 -11.06 11.92 -1.96
N PRO A 169 -11.36 10.83 -1.22
CA PRO A 169 -12.37 10.85 -0.17
C PRO A 169 -12.07 11.81 1.00
N GLY A 170 -10.83 11.89 1.49
CA GLY A 170 -10.41 12.86 2.52
C GLY A 170 -10.51 14.32 2.05
N MET A 171 -10.19 14.60 0.79
CA MET A 171 -10.39 15.94 0.20
C MET A 171 -11.87 16.30 0.01
N LYS A 172 -12.75 15.33 -0.25
CA LYS A 172 -14.21 15.55 -0.26
C LYS A 172 -14.73 15.92 1.14
N VAL A 173 -14.23 15.26 2.17
CA VAL A 173 -14.58 15.57 3.58
C VAL A 173 -14.13 16.98 3.95
N ILE A 174 -12.89 17.37 3.60
CA ILE A 174 -12.39 18.74 3.82
C ILE A 174 -13.22 19.78 3.04
N ARG A 175 -13.59 19.49 1.79
CA ARG A 175 -14.48 20.37 0.99
C ARG A 175 -15.88 20.50 1.61
N ALA A 176 -16.46 19.41 2.09
CA ALA A 176 -17.76 19.41 2.77
C ALA A 176 -17.70 20.18 4.11
N ALA A 177 -16.58 20.09 4.85
CA ALA A 177 -16.34 20.90 6.04
C ALA A 177 -16.32 22.39 5.70
N LYS A 178 -15.62 22.77 4.62
CA LYS A 178 -15.49 24.15 4.18
C LYS A 178 -16.85 24.75 3.77
N ALA A 179 -17.71 23.95 3.12
CA ALA A 179 -19.07 24.37 2.79
C ALA A 179 -19.98 24.57 4.02
N ASN A 180 -19.68 23.89 5.13
CA ASN A 180 -20.49 23.90 6.37
C ASN A 180 -19.79 24.62 7.53
N GLY A 181 -19.09 25.72 7.24
CA GLY A 181 -18.49 26.58 8.27
C GLY A 181 -17.41 25.90 9.12
N GLY A 182 -16.72 24.89 8.58
CA GLY A 182 -15.65 24.16 9.26
C GLY A 182 -16.12 22.95 10.07
N THR A 183 -17.41 22.62 10.05
CA THR A 183 -17.99 21.50 10.81
C THR A 183 -18.41 20.34 9.91
N ILE A 184 -18.27 19.11 10.40
CA ILE A 184 -18.71 17.89 9.69
C ILE A 184 -19.44 16.97 10.67
N ALA A 185 -20.66 16.57 10.32
CA ALA A 185 -21.43 15.57 11.07
C ALA A 185 -21.17 14.15 10.53
N ARG A 186 -21.20 13.16 11.44
CA ARG A 186 -21.14 11.73 11.08
C ARG A 186 -22.35 11.35 10.22
N GLY A 187 -22.12 10.51 9.19
CA GLY A 187 -23.19 9.88 8.40
C GLY A 187 -23.40 10.54 7.04
N GLN A 188 -23.76 11.82 6.99
CA GLN A 188 -24.09 12.49 5.73
C GLN A 188 -22.88 12.93 4.89
N SER A 189 -21.73 13.18 5.52
CA SER A 189 -20.60 13.84 4.85
C SER A 189 -19.26 13.10 4.96
N ALA A 190 -19.13 12.19 5.94
CA ALA A 190 -17.90 11.44 6.18
C ALA A 190 -18.17 10.15 6.98
N SER A 191 -17.42 9.09 6.68
CA SER A 191 -17.35 7.90 7.53
C SER A 191 -16.51 8.16 8.80
N ILE A 192 -16.77 7.41 9.87
CA ILE A 192 -15.98 7.49 11.12
C ILE A 192 -14.49 7.26 10.86
N THR A 193 -14.17 6.33 9.97
CA THR A 193 -12.78 6.01 9.60
C THR A 193 -12.08 7.22 8.98
N GLN A 194 -12.77 7.98 8.12
CA GLN A 194 -12.23 9.20 7.53
C GLN A 194 -12.04 10.32 8.55
N LEU A 195 -13.01 10.49 9.46
CA LEU A 195 -12.92 11.47 10.55
C LEU A 195 -11.72 11.20 11.47
N HIS A 196 -11.51 9.95 11.90
CA HIS A 196 -10.33 9.57 12.69
C HIS A 196 -9.02 9.60 11.90
N ALA A 197 -9.05 9.41 10.57
CA ALA A 197 -7.86 9.60 9.74
C ALA A 197 -7.44 11.06 9.68
N LEU A 198 -8.40 12.00 9.59
CA LEU A 198 -8.15 13.43 9.59
C LEU A 198 -7.73 13.95 10.98
N GLU A 199 -8.33 13.43 12.05
CA GLU A 199 -7.93 13.72 13.43
C GLU A 199 -6.48 13.33 13.72
N ARG A 200 -6.10 12.10 13.31
CA ARG A 200 -4.71 11.62 13.45
C ARG A 200 -3.70 12.42 12.66
N ARG A 201 -4.14 13.12 11.60
CA ARG A 201 -3.31 14.02 10.78
C ARG A 201 -3.23 15.45 11.36
N GLY A 202 -3.90 15.73 12.48
CA GLY A 202 -3.94 17.07 13.07
C GLY A 202 -4.71 18.11 12.24
N LEU A 203 -5.49 17.65 11.25
CA LEU A 203 -6.27 18.52 10.37
C LEU A 203 -7.66 18.85 10.93
N MET A 204 -8.12 18.06 11.91
CA MET A 204 -9.38 18.32 12.60
C MET A 204 -9.34 17.79 14.04
N THR A 205 -10.21 18.32 14.88
CA THR A 205 -10.52 17.79 16.21
C THR A 205 -11.90 17.17 16.19
N LEU A 206 -12.05 15.95 16.72
CA LEU A 206 -13.36 15.29 16.82
C LEU A 206 -14.03 15.60 18.16
N THR A 207 -15.33 15.87 18.09
CA THR A 207 -16.20 15.97 19.26
C THR A 207 -16.86 14.62 19.51
N ARG A 208 -16.76 14.13 20.75
CA ARG A 208 -17.33 12.86 21.18
C ARG A 208 -18.46 13.10 22.17
N ARG A 209 -19.48 12.24 22.14
CA ARG A 209 -20.55 12.32 23.14
C ARG A 209 -20.02 11.87 24.51
N PRO A 210 -20.26 12.62 25.60
CA PRO A 210 -19.79 12.28 26.94
C PRO A 210 -20.15 10.84 27.34
N GLY A 211 -19.20 10.11 27.90
CA GLY A 211 -19.39 8.73 28.35
C GLY A 211 -19.43 7.68 27.23
N THR A 212 -19.16 8.04 25.98
CA THR A 212 -19.16 7.08 24.85
C THR A 212 -17.96 7.30 23.92
N ALA A 213 -17.54 6.24 23.22
CA ALA A 213 -16.55 6.32 22.13
C ALA A 213 -17.15 6.86 20.82
N ILE A 214 -18.41 7.34 20.84
CA ILE A 214 -19.15 7.72 19.65
C ILE A 214 -18.75 9.15 19.23
N VAL A 215 -18.13 9.25 18.05
CA VAL A 215 -17.87 10.53 17.38
C VAL A 215 -19.19 11.08 16.82
N THR A 216 -19.52 12.31 17.20
CA THR A 216 -20.73 13.01 16.74
C THR A 216 -20.42 14.00 15.61
N SER A 217 -19.30 14.71 15.71
CA SER A 217 -18.88 15.71 14.73
C SER A 217 -17.37 15.95 14.78
N GLY A 218 -16.82 16.70 13.83
CA GLY A 218 -15.45 17.19 13.87
C GLY A 218 -15.29 18.59 13.29
N THR A 219 -14.28 19.31 13.77
CA THR A 219 -13.99 20.71 13.41
C THR A 219 -12.55 20.83 12.90
N LEU A 220 -12.32 21.49 11.77
CA LEU A 220 -10.97 21.66 11.22
C LEU A 220 -10.07 22.49 12.14
N THR A 221 -8.77 22.16 12.20
CA THR A 221 -7.77 22.83 13.04
C THR A 221 -6.65 23.45 12.21
N GLY A 222 -6.42 24.77 12.36
CA GLY A 222 -5.25 25.47 11.82
C GLY A 222 -5.46 26.98 11.60
N PRO A 223 -4.37 27.79 11.60
CA PRO A 223 -4.43 29.26 11.53
C PRO A 223 -4.95 29.81 10.18
N GLY A 224 -4.95 28.99 9.11
CA GLY A 224 -5.57 29.33 7.82
C GLY A 224 -7.08 29.00 7.73
N TRP A 225 -7.69 28.56 8.83
CA TRP A 225 -9.08 28.09 8.90
C TRP A 225 -9.92 28.85 9.93
N GLN A 226 -9.43 30.00 10.42
CA GLN A 226 -10.29 30.92 11.16
C GLN A 226 -11.45 31.33 10.25
N THR A 227 -12.64 30.87 10.61
CA THR A 227 -13.92 31.40 10.13
C THR A 227 -13.86 32.93 10.12
N PRO A 228 -14.38 33.62 9.08
CA PRO A 228 -14.79 35.00 9.28
C PRO A 228 -15.76 34.99 10.46
N VAL A 229 -15.35 35.65 11.55
CA VAL A 229 -16.22 35.87 12.68
C VAL A 229 -17.24 36.92 12.24
N GLY A 230 -18.51 36.52 12.21
CA GLY A 230 -19.64 37.44 12.27
C GLY A 230 -20.16 37.95 10.92
N ALA A 231 -21.46 38.23 10.96
CA ALA A 231 -22.28 38.92 9.96
C ALA A 231 -21.75 40.32 9.60
#